data_AF-A0A7V4ZU66-F1
#
_entry.id   AF-A0A7V4ZU66-F1
#
_cell.length_a   1.000
_cell.length_b   1.000
_cell.length_c   1.000
_cell.angle_alpha   90.00
_cell.angle_beta   90.00
_cell.angle_gamma   90.00
#
_symmetry.space_group_name_H-M   'P 1'
#
loop_
_entity.id
_entity.type
_entity.pdbx_description
1 polymer ?
#
loop_
_entity_poly.entity_id
_entity_poly.type
_entity_poly.pdbx_seq_one_letter_code
_entity_poly.pdbx_strand_id
1 'polypeptide(L)'
;MPKDLGADISAISLIEEGSLKTKVFLMRVNGGRYIEEECFSMAESLLNSFMNLKETVIIYNLEEDPRIQMFRDRIRNGRFFSYLGVPLISGEKTTGILHIITREPKVFSDEDVEFFKTLAGQAAIAIENAKLFESLKEELGIRTRAEEALRETTLRLNHLLNTSP
;
A
#
# COMPACT_ATOMS: atom_id res chain seq x y z
N MET A 1 6.24 -10.12 -13.14
CA MET A 1 4.87 -10.39 -13.58
C MET A 1 4.94 -11.03 -14.96
N PRO A 2 4.36 -12.22 -15.15
CA PRO A 2 4.18 -12.81 -16.47
C PRO A 2 3.58 -11.78 -17.44
N LYS A 3 4.01 -11.79 -18.70
CA LYS A 3 3.37 -11.00 -19.77
C LYS A 3 1.89 -11.35 -19.95
N ASP A 4 1.48 -12.46 -19.35
CA ASP A 4 0.16 -13.09 -19.49
C ASP A 4 -0.94 -12.45 -18.63
N LEU A 5 -0.60 -11.57 -17.67
CA LEU A 5 -1.63 -10.85 -16.89
C LEU A 5 -2.34 -9.74 -17.68
N GLY A 6 -1.83 -9.38 -18.87
CA GLY A 6 -2.42 -8.34 -19.72
C GLY A 6 -2.59 -6.99 -19.01
N ALA A 7 -1.64 -6.64 -18.13
CA ALA A 7 -1.59 -5.35 -17.43
C ALA A 7 -0.41 -4.53 -17.96
N ASP A 8 -0.64 -3.25 -18.25
CA ASP A 8 0.42 -2.32 -18.63
C ASP A 8 1.12 -1.72 -17.42
N ILE A 9 0.35 -1.54 -16.35
CA ILE A 9 0.80 -0.97 -15.10
C ILE A 9 0.16 -1.76 -13.96
N SER A 10 1.00 -2.11 -12.98
CA SER A 10 0.55 -2.70 -11.72
C SER A 10 1.17 -1.92 -10.56
N ALA A 11 0.36 -1.52 -9.59
CA ALA A 11 0.85 -0.80 -8.42
C ALA A 11 0.15 -1.25 -7.14
N ILE A 12 0.83 -1.12 -6.01
CA ILE A 12 0.24 -1.22 -4.68
C ILE A 12 0.31 0.16 -4.05
N SER A 13 -0.82 0.64 -3.54
CA SER A 13 -0.87 1.81 -2.66
C SER A 13 -1.30 1.39 -1.26
N LEU A 14 -0.80 2.10 -0.25
CA LEU A 14 -1.18 1.91 1.15
C LEU A 14 -1.99 3.11 1.61
N ILE A 15 -3.07 2.83 2.32
CA ILE A 15 -3.92 3.86 2.90
C ILE A 15 -3.22 4.43 4.13
N GLU A 16 -3.12 5.75 4.19
CA GLU A 16 -2.58 6.45 5.35
C GLU A 16 -3.60 6.41 6.50
N GLU A 17 -3.13 6.16 7.72
CA GLU A 17 -4.04 6.04 8.86
C GLU A 17 -4.76 7.35 9.17
N GLY A 18 -6.09 7.27 9.31
CA GLY A 18 -6.94 8.42 9.61
C GLY A 18 -7.12 9.41 8.45
N SER A 19 -6.69 9.07 7.24
CA SER A 19 -6.78 9.96 6.07
C SER A 19 -7.48 9.27 4.88
N LEU A 20 -7.99 10.09 3.96
CA LEU A 20 -8.51 9.64 2.65
C LEU A 20 -7.42 9.73 1.57
N LYS A 21 -6.17 9.45 1.94
CA LYS A 21 -5.03 9.47 1.03
C LYS A 21 -4.36 8.11 0.97
N THR A 22 -3.72 7.87 -0.16
CA THR A 22 -2.92 6.67 -0.37
C THR A 22 -1.52 7.05 -0.80
N LYS A 23 -0.53 6.36 -0.24
CA LYS A 23 0.86 6.44 -0.70
C LYS A 23 1.18 5.23 -1.57
N VAL A 24 1.73 5.47 -2.76
CA VAL A 24 2.21 4.37 -3.62
C VAL A 24 3.39 3.70 -2.91
N PHE A 25 3.26 2.39 -2.69
CA PHE A 25 4.30 1.57 -2.07
C PHE A 25 5.17 0.90 -3.13
N LEU A 26 4.58 0.48 -4.23
CA LEU A 26 5.30 -0.12 -5.35
C LEU A 26 4.54 0.14 -6.65
N MET A 27 5.24 0.56 -7.70
CA MET A 27 4.67 0.71 -9.04
C MET A 27 5.59 0.07 -10.06
N ARG A 28 5.00 -0.71 -10.95
CA ARG A 28 5.68 -1.32 -12.09
C ARG A 28 4.95 -0.95 -13.37
N VAL A 29 5.71 -0.45 -14.33
CA VAL A 29 5.25 -0.19 -15.69
C VAL A 29 5.90 -1.20 -16.65
N ASN A 30 5.17 -1.69 -17.64
CA ASN A 30 5.73 -2.49 -18.72
C ASN A 30 6.95 -1.75 -19.33
N GLY A 31 8.11 -2.44 -19.34
CA GLY A 31 9.42 -1.84 -19.62
C GLY A 31 10.34 -1.70 -18.40
N GLY A 32 9.90 -2.12 -17.21
CA GLY A 32 10.76 -2.34 -16.04
C GLY A 32 11.09 -1.09 -15.21
N ARG A 33 10.45 0.05 -15.49
CA ARG A 33 10.64 1.26 -14.68
C ARG A 33 9.88 1.13 -13.35
N TYR A 34 10.63 1.27 -12.27
CA TYR A 34 10.13 1.55 -10.93
C TYR A 34 10.01 3.07 -10.78
N ILE A 35 8.89 3.55 -10.26
CA ILE A 35 8.66 4.96 -10.00
C ILE A 35 8.27 5.05 -8.52
N GLU A 36 9.08 5.74 -7.71
CA GLU A 36 8.89 5.85 -6.26
C GLU A 36 8.03 7.05 -5.84
N GLU A 37 7.75 8.03 -6.71
CA GLU A 37 6.93 9.20 -6.34
C GLU A 37 5.90 9.64 -7.40
N GLU A 38 4.72 10.01 -6.87
CA GLU A 38 3.52 10.62 -7.46
C GLU A 38 2.86 9.87 -8.64
N CYS A 39 1.56 9.55 -8.70
CA CYS A 39 0.39 9.98 -7.93
C CYS A 39 -0.80 9.12 -8.43
N PHE A 40 -1.64 8.57 -7.53
CA PHE A 40 -2.93 7.98 -7.90
C PHE A 40 -4.05 8.56 -7.04
N SER A 41 -4.18 9.90 -7.03
CA SER A 41 -5.35 10.57 -6.45
C SER A 41 -6.69 10.09 -7.05
N MET A 42 -6.67 9.42 -8.21
CA MET A 42 -7.83 8.74 -8.77
C MET A 42 -8.39 7.64 -7.86
N ALA A 43 -7.54 6.98 -7.07
CA ALA A 43 -8.01 6.03 -6.08
C ALA A 43 -8.77 6.72 -4.95
N GLU A 44 -8.47 7.99 -4.64
CA GLU A 44 -9.12 8.75 -3.56
C GLU A 44 -10.63 8.91 -3.80
N SER A 45 -11.05 9.17 -5.04
CA SER A 45 -12.48 9.25 -5.37
C SER A 45 -13.18 7.89 -5.34
N LEU A 46 -12.42 6.79 -5.30
CA LEU A 46 -12.92 5.42 -5.23
C LEU A 46 -12.75 4.81 -3.82
N LEU A 47 -12.10 5.51 -2.88
CA LEU A 47 -11.76 4.97 -1.55
C LEU A 47 -12.96 4.47 -0.78
N ASN A 48 -14.12 5.11 -0.91
CA ASN A 48 -15.34 4.64 -0.26
C ASN A 48 -15.68 3.18 -0.63
N SER A 49 -15.50 2.81 -1.90
CA SER A 49 -15.75 1.44 -2.37
C SER A 49 -14.78 0.44 -1.74
N PHE A 50 -13.51 0.84 -1.57
CA PHE A 50 -12.48 -0.04 -1.03
C PHE A 50 -12.50 -0.14 0.50
N MET A 51 -12.72 0.98 1.19
CA MET A 51 -12.63 1.06 2.65
C MET A 51 -13.93 0.64 3.34
N ASN A 52 -15.07 1.11 2.82
CA ASN A 52 -16.37 0.90 3.48
C ASN A 52 -17.10 -0.30 2.89
N LEU A 53 -17.11 -0.45 1.56
CA LEU A 53 -17.80 -1.57 0.90
C LEU A 53 -16.91 -2.81 0.75
N LYS A 54 -15.59 -2.65 0.84
CA LYS A 54 -14.59 -3.71 0.62
C LYS A 54 -14.73 -4.37 -0.76
N GLU A 55 -15.14 -3.59 -1.75
CA GLU A 55 -15.45 -4.06 -3.09
C GLU A 55 -14.28 -3.86 -4.05
N THR A 56 -14.16 -4.80 -4.99
CA THR A 56 -13.31 -4.66 -6.16
C THR A 56 -13.99 -3.71 -7.15
N VAL A 57 -13.25 -2.72 -7.67
CA VAL A 57 -13.78 -1.73 -8.62
C VAL A 57 -13.21 -2.02 -9.99
N ILE A 58 -14.10 -2.18 -10.97
CA ILE A 58 -13.76 -2.32 -12.38
C ILE A 58 -14.25 -1.09 -13.13
N ILE A 59 -13.38 -0.52 -13.97
CA ILE A 59 -13.70 0.56 -14.89
C ILE A 59 -13.19 0.17 -16.28
N TYR A 60 -14.12 -0.02 -17.21
CA TYR A 60 -13.77 -0.42 -18.58
C TYR A 60 -13.21 0.74 -19.41
N ASN A 61 -13.72 1.96 -19.18
CA ASN A 61 -13.25 3.18 -19.82
C ASN A 61 -13.08 4.30 -18.78
N LEU A 62 -11.83 4.61 -18.44
CA LEU A 62 -11.47 5.62 -17.45
C LEU A 62 -11.87 7.04 -17.86
N GLU A 63 -11.94 7.36 -19.15
CA GLU A 63 -12.30 8.72 -19.60
C GLU A 63 -13.79 9.05 -19.44
N GLU A 64 -14.62 8.00 -19.46
CA GLU A 64 -16.09 8.09 -19.43
C GLU A 64 -16.67 7.89 -18.03
N ASP A 65 -15.91 7.33 -17.08
CA ASP A 65 -16.42 7.02 -15.76
C ASP A 65 -16.64 8.30 -14.92
N PRO A 66 -17.87 8.56 -14.43
CA PRO A 66 -18.21 9.77 -13.70
C PRO A 66 -17.45 9.93 -12.38
N ARG A 67 -17.02 8.83 -11.75
CA ARG A 67 -16.35 8.83 -10.44
C ARG A 67 -14.94 9.41 -10.48
N ILE A 68 -14.36 9.56 -11.67
CA ILE A 68 -12.96 9.94 -11.86
C ILE A 68 -12.76 11.06 -12.89
N GLN A 69 -13.84 11.75 -13.27
CA GLN A 69 -13.81 12.83 -14.27
C GLN A 69 -12.78 13.93 -13.94
N MET A 70 -12.57 14.21 -12.65
CA MET A 70 -11.60 15.21 -12.18
C MET A 70 -10.15 14.86 -12.56
N PHE A 71 -9.87 13.64 -13.01
CA PHE A 71 -8.55 13.16 -13.39
C PHE A 71 -8.40 12.92 -14.91
N ARG A 72 -9.37 13.35 -15.73
CA ARG A 72 -9.42 13.08 -17.18
C ARG A 72 -8.12 13.46 -17.91
N ASP A 73 -7.56 14.64 -17.65
CA ASP A 73 -6.33 15.09 -18.32
C ASP A 73 -5.14 14.18 -17.98
N ARG A 74 -5.07 13.70 -16.74
CA ARG A 74 -4.02 12.77 -16.30
C ARG A 74 -4.19 11.39 -16.91
N ILE A 75 -5.43 10.89 -17.00
CA ILE A 75 -5.77 9.63 -17.66
C ILE A 75 -5.33 9.67 -19.13
N ARG A 76 -5.67 10.75 -19.84
CA ARG A 76 -5.27 10.99 -21.24
C ARG A 76 -3.75 11.05 -21.41
N ASN A 77 -3.07 11.87 -20.59
CA ASN A 77 -1.62 12.03 -20.67
C ASN A 77 -0.87 10.73 -20.33
N GLY A 78 -1.39 9.95 -19.38
CA GLY A 78 -0.86 8.64 -19.01
C GLY A 78 -1.22 7.52 -20.00
N ARG A 79 -2.14 7.80 -20.94
CA ARG A 79 -2.75 6.83 -21.86
C ARG A 79 -3.38 5.65 -21.13
N PHE A 80 -4.07 5.91 -20.02
CA PHE A 80 -4.77 4.87 -19.25
C PHE A 80 -6.17 4.66 -19.82
N PHE A 81 -6.60 3.40 -19.93
CA PHE A 81 -7.88 3.05 -20.54
C PHE A 81 -8.78 2.26 -19.57
N SER A 82 -8.41 1.03 -19.20
CA SER A 82 -9.19 0.23 -18.25
C SER A 82 -8.46 0.12 -16.91
N TYR A 83 -9.23 -0.11 -15.85
CA TYR A 83 -8.74 -0.19 -14.48
C TYR A 83 -9.47 -1.29 -13.70
N LEU A 84 -8.68 -1.99 -12.89
CA LEU A 84 -9.14 -2.90 -11.85
C LEU A 84 -8.43 -2.50 -10.54
N GLY A 85 -9.22 -2.11 -9.55
CA GLY A 85 -8.77 -1.82 -8.19
C GLY A 85 -9.24 -2.91 -7.24
N VAL A 86 -8.30 -3.56 -6.55
CA VAL A 86 -8.59 -4.64 -5.61
C VAL A 86 -8.13 -4.24 -4.20
N PRO A 87 -9.01 -4.21 -3.19
CA PRO A 87 -8.61 -3.84 -1.84
C PRO A 87 -7.67 -4.88 -1.22
N LEU A 88 -6.63 -4.40 -0.54
CA LEU A 88 -5.76 -5.22 0.32
C LEU A 88 -6.42 -5.28 1.70
N ILE A 89 -7.01 -6.42 2.05
CA ILE A 89 -7.77 -6.58 3.30
C ILE A 89 -6.94 -7.41 4.28
N SER A 90 -6.72 -6.87 5.47
CA SER A 90 -6.11 -7.56 6.60
C SER A 90 -7.06 -7.50 7.80
N GLY A 91 -7.55 -8.66 8.23
CA GLY A 91 -8.65 -8.74 9.20
C GLY A 91 -9.87 -7.95 8.71
N GLU A 92 -10.29 -6.96 9.48
CA GLU A 92 -11.45 -6.11 9.15
C GLU A 92 -11.09 -4.81 8.42
N LYS A 93 -9.79 -4.50 8.22
CA LYS A 93 -9.33 -3.22 7.69
C LYS A 93 -8.81 -3.37 6.27
N THR A 94 -9.19 -2.44 5.40
CA THR A 94 -8.52 -2.25 4.11
C THR A 94 -7.24 -1.45 4.36
N THR A 95 -6.08 -2.07 4.15
CA THR A 95 -4.77 -1.48 4.42
C THR A 95 -4.14 -0.83 3.18
N GLY A 96 -4.67 -1.13 2.00
CA GLY A 96 -4.15 -0.63 0.73
C GLY A 96 -5.00 -1.08 -0.46
N ILE A 97 -4.51 -0.81 -1.67
CA ILE A 97 -5.17 -1.17 -2.93
C ILE A 97 -4.11 -1.71 -3.91
N LEU A 98 -4.43 -2.83 -4.56
CA LEU A 98 -3.75 -3.31 -5.75
C LEU A 98 -4.43 -2.70 -6.99
N HIS A 99 -3.65 -1.98 -7.78
CA HIS A 99 -4.09 -1.29 -8.99
C HIS A 99 -3.57 -2.01 -10.22
N ILE A 100 -4.47 -2.32 -11.14
CA ILE A 100 -4.16 -2.88 -12.46
C ILE A 100 -4.72 -1.93 -13.51
N ILE A 101 -3.86 -1.45 -14.41
CA ILE A 101 -4.24 -0.50 -15.46
C ILE A 101 -3.75 -1.02 -16.80
N THR A 102 -4.59 -0.85 -17.81
CA THR A 102 -4.25 -1.10 -19.22
C THR A 102 -4.32 0.19 -20.02
N ARG A 103 -3.57 0.24 -21.11
CA ARG A 103 -3.60 1.35 -22.08
C ARG A 103 -4.55 1.11 -23.24
N GLU A 104 -4.97 -0.14 -23.39
CA GLU A 104 -5.97 -0.59 -24.36
C GLU A 104 -7.23 -1.09 -23.62
N PRO A 105 -8.39 -1.12 -24.28
CA PRO A 105 -9.61 -1.69 -23.72
C PRO A 105 -9.37 -3.12 -23.23
N LYS A 106 -9.65 -3.37 -21.95
CA LYS A 106 -9.60 -4.71 -21.35
C LYS A 106 -10.90 -5.04 -20.66
N VAL A 107 -11.43 -6.22 -20.99
CA VAL A 107 -12.46 -6.89 -20.19
C VAL A 107 -11.72 -7.76 -19.18
N PHE A 108 -11.98 -7.54 -17.89
CA PHE A 108 -11.50 -8.40 -16.83
C PHE A 108 -12.53 -9.53 -16.64
N SER A 109 -12.11 -10.76 -16.93
CA SER A 109 -12.94 -11.93 -16.67
C SER A 109 -13.07 -12.18 -15.17
N ASP A 110 -14.05 -13.00 -14.76
CA ASP A 110 -14.17 -13.42 -13.36
C ASP A 110 -12.91 -14.14 -12.86
N GLU A 111 -12.25 -14.90 -13.75
CA GLU A 111 -10.98 -15.57 -13.46
C GLU A 111 -9.84 -14.56 -13.24
N ASP A 112 -9.75 -13.50 -14.06
CA ASP A 112 -8.78 -12.41 -13.82
C ASP A 112 -9.02 -11.77 -12.45
N VAL A 113 -10.27 -11.47 -12.14
CA VAL A 113 -10.65 -10.80 -10.88
C VAL A 113 -10.31 -11.65 -9.67
N GLU A 114 -10.64 -12.94 -9.68
CA GLU A 114 -10.31 -13.87 -8.58
C GLU A 114 -8.80 -14.10 -8.45
N PHE A 115 -8.08 -14.12 -9.57
CA PHE A 115 -6.62 -14.17 -9.55
C PHE A 115 -6.02 -12.93 -8.87
N PHE A 116 -6.46 -11.72 -9.24
CA PHE A 116 -5.95 -10.49 -8.61
C PHE A 116 -6.38 -10.34 -7.15
N LYS A 117 -7.56 -10.82 -6.76
CA LYS A 117 -7.98 -10.94 -5.35
C LYS A 117 -7.06 -11.85 -4.55
N THR A 118 -6.68 -12.99 -5.12
CA THR A 118 -5.74 -13.91 -4.47
C THR A 118 -4.39 -13.24 -4.23
N LEU A 119 -3.87 -12.54 -5.24
CA LEU A 119 -2.63 -11.76 -5.11
C LEU A 119 -2.75 -10.63 -4.08
N ALA A 120 -3.88 -9.91 -4.08
CA ALA A 120 -4.16 -8.86 -3.10
C ALA A 120 -4.17 -9.42 -1.67
N GLY A 121 -4.79 -10.59 -1.44
CA GLY A 121 -4.77 -11.25 -0.14
C GLY A 121 -3.35 -11.59 0.34
N GLN A 122 -2.51 -12.14 -0.55
CA GLN A 122 -1.12 -12.45 -0.22
C GLN A 122 -0.30 -11.18 0.06
N ALA A 123 -0.49 -10.13 -0.74
CA ALA A 123 0.19 -8.85 -0.53
C ALA A 123 -0.24 -8.21 0.80
N ALA A 124 -1.52 -8.25 1.15
CA ALA A 124 -2.03 -7.73 2.42
C ALA A 124 -1.34 -8.40 3.62
N ILE A 125 -1.25 -9.74 3.61
CA ILE A 125 -0.57 -10.51 4.65
C ILE A 125 0.92 -10.15 4.74
N ALA A 126 1.62 -10.09 3.60
CA ALA A 126 3.05 -9.77 3.57
C ALA A 126 3.35 -8.37 4.10
N ILE A 127 2.53 -7.39 3.72
CA ILE A 127 2.66 -5.99 4.17
C ILE A 127 2.36 -5.88 5.68
N GLU A 128 1.33 -6.57 6.17
CA GLU A 128 1.01 -6.60 7.60
C GLU A 128 2.17 -7.20 8.41
N ASN A 129 2.71 -8.33 7.95
CA ASN A 129 3.87 -8.97 8.60
C ASN A 129 5.10 -8.06 8.61
N ALA A 130 5.37 -7.34 7.51
CA ALA A 130 6.48 -6.39 7.45
C ALA A 130 6.29 -5.22 8.43
N LYS A 131 5.06 -4.68 8.54
CA LYS A 131 4.74 -3.63 9.53
C LYS A 131 4.92 -4.12 10.96
N LEU A 132 4.37 -5.29 11.29
CA LEU A 132 4.52 -5.90 12.62
C LEU A 132 5.99 -6.14 12.97
N PHE A 133 6.78 -6.62 12.01
CA PHE A 133 8.21 -6.85 12.21
C PHE A 133 8.97 -5.55 12.48
N GLU A 134 8.71 -4.48 11.72
CA GLU A 134 9.33 -3.17 11.95
C GLU A 134 8.92 -2.58 13.30
N SER A 135 7.65 -2.67 13.70
CA SER A 135 7.19 -2.21 15.03
C SER A 135 7.88 -2.97 16.16
N LEU A 136 8.02 -4.30 16.04
CA LEU A 136 8.73 -5.11 17.04
C LEU A 136 10.20 -4.72 17.14
N LYS A 137 10.85 -4.48 16.00
CA LYS A 137 12.26 -4.06 15.95
C LYS A 137 12.47 -2.69 16.60
N GLU A 138 11.53 -1.76 16.38
CA GLU A 138 11.56 -0.44 17.02
C GLU A 138 11.39 -0.54 18.54
N GLU A 139 10.41 -1.31 19.01
CA GLU A 139 10.16 -1.55 20.43
C GLU A 139 11.38 -2.19 21.13
N LEU A 140 11.98 -3.22 20.52
CA LEU A 140 13.20 -3.83 21.02
C LEU A 140 14.35 -2.82 21.11
N GLY A 141 14.51 -1.97 20.10
CA GLY A 141 15.51 -0.91 20.11
C GLY A 141 15.30 0.11 21.24
N ILE A 142 14.05 0.50 21.50
CA ILE A 142 13.68 1.39 22.62
C ILE A 142 14.00 0.71 23.96
N ARG A 143 13.63 -0.55 24.12
CA ARG A 143 13.84 -1.30 25.35
C ARG A 143 15.33 -1.48 25.67
N THR A 144 16.15 -1.87 24.70
CA THR A 144 17.60 -2.03 24.88
C THR A 144 18.24 -0.73 25.36
N ARG A 145 17.87 0.42 24.76
CA ARG A 145 18.39 1.73 25.21
C ARG A 145 17.95 2.08 26.63
N ALA A 146 16.72 1.72 27.01
CA ALA A 146 16.23 1.96 28.37
C ALA A 146 16.98 1.08 29.41
N GLU A 147 17.25 -0.19 29.07
CA GLU A 147 18.01 -1.12 29.92
C GLU A 147 19.47 -0.66 30.09
N GLU A 148 20.12 -0.19 29.02
CA GLU A 148 21.47 0.37 29.08
C GLU A 148 21.56 1.61 29.96
N ALA A 149 20.64 2.57 29.78
CA ALA A 149 20.58 3.79 30.58
C ALA A 149 20.32 3.50 32.08
N LEU A 150 19.45 2.53 32.37
CA LEU A 150 19.21 2.09 33.74
C LEU A 150 20.48 1.48 34.35
N ARG A 151 21.18 0.62 33.59
CA ARG A 151 22.42 -0.02 34.04
C ARG A 151 23.51 1.01 34.33
N GLU A 152 23.69 2.00 33.47
CA GLU A 152 24.65 3.10 33.71
C GLU A 152 24.30 3.90 34.95
N THR A 153 23.01 4.19 35.16
CA THR A 153 22.54 4.92 36.34
C THR A 153 22.79 4.12 37.62
N THR A 154 22.53 2.81 37.62
CA THR A 154 22.84 1.92 38.75
C THR A 154 24.33 1.86 39.04
N LEU A 155 25.19 1.72 38.02
CA LEU A 155 26.64 1.71 38.20
C LEU A 155 27.14 3.04 38.78
N ARG A 156 26.60 4.16 38.30
CA ARG A 156 26.94 5.50 38.78
C ARG A 156 26.53 5.71 40.24
N LEU A 157 25.32 5.29 40.61
CA LEU A 157 24.83 5.33 42.00
C LEU A 157 25.71 4.49 42.94
N ASN A 158 26.02 3.26 42.55
CA ASN A 158 26.88 2.38 43.36
C ASN A 158 28.29 2.96 43.54
N HIS A 159 28.84 3.61 42.51
CA HIS A 159 30.13 4.28 42.62
C HIS A 159 30.07 5.43 43.64
N LEU A 160 29.05 6.28 43.57
CA LEU A 160 28.87 7.40 44.50
C LEU A 160 28.74 6.95 45.97
N LEU A 161 27.92 5.92 46.21
CA LEU A 161 27.69 5.38 47.55
C LEU A 161 28.93 4.73 48.17
N ASN A 162 29.80 4.12 47.35
CA ASN A 162 31.02 3.47 47.81
C ASN A 162 32.23 4.43 47.95
N THR A 163 32.09 5.69 47.55
CA THR A 163 33.15 6.72 47.66
C THR A 163 32.84 7.83 48.66
N SER A 164 31.73 7.75 49.39
CA SER A 164 31.45 8.68 50.49
C SER A 164 32.30 8.31 51.72
N PRO A 165 33.13 9.24 52.24
CA PRO A 165 34.04 9.01 53.37
C PRO A 165 33.32 8.84 54.71
#